data_AF-A0A7W0EU52-F1
#
_entry.id   AF-A0A7W0EU52-F1
#
_cell.length_a   1.000
_cell.length_b   1.000
_cell.length_c   1.000
_cell.angle_alpha   90.00
_cell.angle_beta   90.00
_cell.angle_gamma   90.00
#
_symmetry.space_group_name_H-M   'P 1'
#
loop_
_entity.id
_entity.type
_entity.pdbx_description
1 polymer ?
#
loop_
_entity_poly.entity_id
_entity_poly.type
_entity_poly.pdbx_seq_one_letter_code
_entity_poly.pdbx_strand_id
1 'polypeptide(L)'
;MGLRAHAGEGAGPESVWDAIRSLGVSRIAHGVRAIEDQELVVYLAREGITLDMCPTSNFLLLVVDPLDRHPIRQLFDEGVKVTVSSDDPLFLGSNITAEPAIRRWLVLCSVS
;
A
#
# COMPACT_ATOMS: atom_id res chain seq x y z
N MET A 1 1.40 15.26 13.31
CA MET A 1 1.14 13.85 12.95
C MET A 1 -0.22 13.80 12.28
N GLY A 2 -0.32 13.22 11.08
CA GLY A 2 -1.58 13.08 10.35
C GLY A 2 -2.37 11.84 10.79
N LEU A 3 -3.68 11.85 10.54
CA LEU A 3 -4.56 10.70 10.79
C LEU A 3 -4.28 9.58 9.78
N ARG A 4 -4.37 8.32 10.25
CA ARG A 4 -4.23 7.09 9.46
C ARG A 4 -5.44 6.19 9.70
N ALA A 5 -5.94 5.54 8.65
CA ALA A 5 -6.95 4.49 8.75
C ALA A 5 -6.52 3.26 7.96
N HIS A 6 -6.97 2.09 8.40
CA HIS A 6 -6.85 0.85 7.65
C HIS A 6 -7.97 0.78 6.61
N ALA A 7 -7.63 0.68 5.32
CA ALA A 7 -8.58 0.65 4.22
C ALA A 7 -7.94 0.05 2.96
N GLY A 8 -8.76 -0.43 2.02
CA GLY A 8 -8.29 -0.95 0.74
C GLY A 8 -7.44 -2.22 0.86
N GLU A 9 -7.60 -3.00 1.93
CA GLU A 9 -7.04 -4.35 2.07
C GLU A 9 -8.14 -5.40 1.88
N GLY A 10 -8.99 -5.60 2.89
CA GLY A 10 -10.13 -6.52 2.79
C GLY A 10 -11.27 -5.98 1.92
N ALA A 11 -11.61 -4.71 2.10
CA ALA A 11 -12.58 -3.98 1.27
C ALA A 11 -11.90 -3.32 0.05
N GLY A 12 -12.68 -2.96 -0.96
CA GLY A 12 -12.19 -2.41 -2.21
C GLY A 12 -11.81 -0.92 -2.11
N PRO A 13 -11.57 -0.26 -3.26
CA PRO A 13 -11.18 1.15 -3.33
C PRO A 13 -12.22 2.10 -2.70
N GLU A 14 -13.48 1.70 -2.61
CA GLU A 14 -14.54 2.46 -1.93
C GLU A 14 -14.20 2.74 -0.45
N SER A 15 -13.60 1.77 0.24
CA SER A 15 -13.18 1.96 1.64
C SER A 15 -12.06 2.98 1.79
N VAL A 16 -11.21 3.11 0.77
CA VAL A 16 -10.14 4.12 0.72
C VAL A 16 -10.75 5.51 0.52
N TRP A 17 -11.72 5.64 -0.41
CA TRP A 17 -12.47 6.87 -0.58
C TRP A 17 -13.19 7.29 0.71
N ASP A 18 -13.85 6.36 1.38
CA ASP A 18 -14.57 6.63 2.62
C ASP A 18 -13.63 7.08 3.73
N ALA A 19 -12.46 6.43 3.87
CA ALA A 19 -11.44 6.85 4.82
C ALA A 19 -10.93 8.27 4.53
N ILE A 20 -10.66 8.59 3.26
CA ILE A 20 -10.20 9.93 2.86
C ILE A 20 -11.28 10.99 3.13
N ARG A 21 -12.51 10.76 2.67
CA ARG A 21 -13.59 11.75 2.69
C ARG A 21 -14.20 11.94 4.08
N SER A 22 -14.31 10.85 4.85
CA SER A 22 -14.99 10.87 6.14
C SER A 22 -14.04 11.16 7.31
N LEU A 23 -12.78 10.73 7.21
CA LEU A 23 -11.82 10.84 8.31
C LEU A 23 -10.71 11.86 8.04
N GLY A 24 -10.57 12.35 6.80
CA GLY A 24 -9.54 13.33 6.42
C GLY A 24 -8.11 12.79 6.61
N VAL A 25 -7.92 11.49 6.40
CA VAL A 25 -6.61 10.84 6.57
C VAL A 25 -5.63 11.28 5.49
N SER A 26 -4.36 11.46 5.88
CA SER A 26 -3.25 11.70 4.96
C SER A 26 -2.40 10.45 4.71
N ARG A 27 -2.73 9.34 5.38
CA ARG A 27 -2.14 8.02 5.17
C ARG A 27 -3.19 6.91 5.26
N ILE A 28 -3.00 5.86 4.48
CA ILE A 28 -3.81 4.65 4.50
C ILE A 28 -2.88 3.50 4.89
N ALA A 29 -3.23 2.73 5.92
CA ALA A 29 -2.61 1.43 6.12
C ALA A 29 -3.11 0.49 5.02
N HIS A 30 -2.19 -0.18 4.34
CA HIS A 30 -2.42 -0.98 3.14
C HIS A 30 -2.82 -0.11 1.95
N GLY A 31 -4.09 -0.09 1.56
CA GLY A 31 -4.56 0.56 0.33
C GLY A 31 -4.17 -0.20 -0.94
N VAL A 32 -3.84 -1.49 -0.83
CA VAL A 32 -3.39 -2.32 -1.96
C VAL A 32 -4.42 -2.40 -3.09
N ARG A 33 -5.71 -2.41 -2.73
CA ARG A 33 -6.83 -2.44 -3.68
C ARG A 33 -7.16 -1.08 -4.28
N ALA A 34 -6.42 -0.02 -3.93
CA ALA A 34 -6.57 1.28 -4.61
C ALA A 34 -6.27 1.19 -6.11
N ILE A 35 -5.42 0.23 -6.52
CA ILE A 35 -5.07 -0.01 -7.93
C ILE A 35 -6.26 -0.42 -8.80
N GLU A 36 -7.37 -0.83 -8.20
CA GLU A 36 -8.59 -1.23 -8.91
C GLU A 36 -9.41 -0.02 -9.41
N ASP A 37 -9.09 1.19 -8.94
CA ASP A 37 -9.74 2.45 -9.29
C ASP A 37 -8.71 3.49 -9.74
N GLN A 38 -8.62 3.72 -11.05
CA GLN A 38 -7.67 4.67 -11.64
C GLN A 38 -7.90 6.11 -11.18
N GLU A 39 -9.14 6.51 -10.89
CA GLU A 39 -9.43 7.86 -10.40
C GLU A 39 -8.90 8.04 -8.98
N LEU A 40 -9.03 7.01 -8.15
CA LEU A 40 -8.43 6.98 -6.82
C LEU A 40 -6.91 7.06 -6.89
N VAL A 41 -6.26 6.30 -7.79
CA VAL A 41 -4.79 6.35 -7.94
C VAL A 41 -4.31 7.75 -8.30
N VAL A 42 -4.94 8.39 -9.29
CA VAL A 42 -4.63 9.77 -9.70
C VAL A 42 -4.85 10.74 -8.54
N TYR A 43 -5.93 10.57 -7.77
CA TYR A 43 -6.23 11.40 -6.61
C TYR A 43 -5.16 11.24 -5.51
N LEU A 44 -4.79 10.01 -5.16
CA LEU A 44 -3.77 9.71 -4.16
C LEU A 44 -2.43 10.34 -4.51
N ALA A 45 -2.01 10.23 -5.78
CA ALA A 45 -0.78 10.84 -6.29
C ALA A 45 -0.83 12.37 -6.21
N ARG A 46 -1.95 12.97 -6.67
CA ARG A 46 -2.12 14.43 -6.69
C ARG A 46 -2.15 15.04 -5.29
N GLU A 47 -2.89 14.45 -4.36
CA GLU A 47 -3.04 14.95 -2.99
C GLU A 47 -1.87 14.52 -2.08
N GLY A 48 -0.98 13.65 -2.56
CA GLY A 48 0.18 13.17 -1.81
C GLY A 48 -0.18 12.31 -0.61
N ILE A 49 -1.31 11.59 -0.68
CA ILE A 49 -1.76 10.65 0.36
C ILE A 49 -0.87 9.40 0.28
N THR A 50 -0.33 8.97 1.42
CA THR A 50 0.63 7.86 1.46
C THR A 50 -0.04 6.52 1.74
N LEU A 51 0.33 5.47 1.01
CA LEU A 51 -0.08 4.09 1.25
C LEU A 51 1.02 3.32 2.00
N ASP A 52 0.68 2.68 3.12
CA ASP A 52 1.61 1.90 3.94
C ASP A 52 1.44 0.42 3.61
N MET A 53 2.19 -0.03 2.61
CA MET A 53 2.01 -1.31 1.94
C MET A 53 2.69 -2.44 2.73
N CYS A 54 2.04 -3.60 2.78
CA CYS A 54 2.51 -4.76 3.52
C CYS A 54 2.53 -6.01 2.62
N PRO A 55 3.45 -6.12 1.63
CA PRO A 55 3.37 -7.15 0.59
C PRO A 55 3.30 -8.58 1.10
N THR A 56 4.11 -8.92 2.11
CA THR A 56 4.07 -10.27 2.72
C THR A 56 2.73 -10.52 3.41
N SER A 57 2.21 -9.54 4.15
CA SER A 57 0.89 -9.63 4.80
C SER A 57 -0.23 -9.80 3.77
N ASN A 58 -0.27 -8.94 2.74
CA ASN A 58 -1.28 -9.00 1.69
C ASN A 58 -1.30 -10.35 0.95
N PHE A 59 -0.14 -10.99 0.78
CA PHE A 59 -0.07 -12.35 0.23
C PHE A 59 -0.55 -13.42 1.23
N LEU A 60 -0.10 -13.39 2.48
CA LEU A 60 -0.48 -14.36 3.50
C LEU A 60 -1.98 -14.29 3.84
N LEU A 61 -2.58 -13.11 3.74
CA LEU A 61 -4.02 -12.87 3.93
C LEU A 61 -4.85 -13.09 2.65
N LEU A 62 -4.23 -13.58 1.57
CA LEU A 62 -4.88 -13.87 0.28
C LEU A 62 -5.53 -12.66 -0.40
N VAL A 63 -5.08 -11.45 -0.06
CA VAL A 63 -5.50 -10.20 -0.70
C VAL A 63 -4.83 -10.06 -2.07
N VAL A 64 -3.59 -10.55 -2.20
CA VAL A 64 -2.83 -10.58 -3.45
C VAL A 64 -2.28 -11.98 -3.67
N ASP A 65 -2.55 -12.58 -4.83
CA ASP A 65 -1.96 -13.86 -5.24
C ASP A 65 -1.74 -13.90 -6.77
N PRO A 66 -0.53 -14.23 -7.27
CA PRO A 66 0.72 -14.43 -6.52
C PRO A 66 1.33 -13.11 -6.02
N LEU A 67 2.17 -13.22 -5.00
CA LEU A 67 2.96 -12.10 -4.45
C LEU A 67 3.70 -11.29 -5.52
N ASP A 68 4.15 -11.94 -6.60
CA ASP A 68 4.82 -11.29 -7.73
C ASP A 68 3.92 -10.29 -8.51
N ARG A 69 2.61 -10.32 -8.29
CA ARG A 69 1.62 -9.38 -8.85
C ARG A 69 1.21 -8.27 -7.88
N HIS A 70 1.87 -8.14 -6.73
CA HIS A 70 1.54 -7.10 -5.78
C HIS A 70 1.69 -5.69 -6.42
N PRO A 71 0.70 -4.78 -6.27
CA PRO A 71 0.61 -3.58 -7.09
C PRO A 71 1.49 -2.41 -6.61
N ILE A 72 2.22 -2.56 -5.50
CA ILE A 72 3.06 -1.46 -4.94
C ILE A 72 4.00 -0.83 -5.97
N ARG A 73 4.57 -1.61 -6.89
CA ARG A 73 5.46 -1.05 -7.93
C ARG A 73 4.68 -0.20 -8.92
N GLN A 74 3.54 -0.69 -9.39
CA GLN A 74 2.66 0.06 -10.29
C GLN A 74 2.17 1.35 -9.63
N LEU A 75 1.68 1.28 -8.39
CA LEU A 75 1.25 2.44 -7.61
C LEU A 75 2.37 3.48 -7.47
N PHE A 76 3.59 3.04 -7.19
CA PHE A 76 4.77 3.91 -7.11
C PHE A 76 5.08 4.57 -8.47
N ASP A 77 5.08 3.80 -9.55
CA ASP A 77 5.35 4.31 -10.91
C ASP A 77 4.26 5.30 -11.37
N GLU A 78 3.03 5.18 -10.87
CA GLU A 78 1.93 6.14 -11.08
C GLU A 78 2.02 7.38 -10.17
N GLY A 79 3.08 7.50 -9.37
CA GLY A 79 3.35 8.67 -8.53
C GLY A 79 2.70 8.65 -7.15
N VAL A 80 2.06 7.53 -6.77
CA VAL A 80 1.53 7.37 -5.40
C VAL A 80 2.69 7.20 -4.43
N LYS A 81 2.64 7.96 -3.33
CA LYS A 81 3.60 7.78 -2.24
C LYS A 81 3.33 6.46 -1.55
N VAL A 82 4.28 5.54 -1.59
CA VAL A 82 4.18 4.25 -0.90
C VAL A 82 5.30 4.12 0.14
N THR A 83 5.01 3.43 1.24
CA THR A 83 6.02 2.90 2.15
C THR A 83 5.86 1.38 2.28
N VAL A 84 6.88 0.71 2.80
CA VAL A 84 6.85 -0.74 3.07
C VAL A 84 6.88 -0.98 4.56
N SER A 85 5.99 -1.84 5.03
CA SER A 85 5.88 -2.30 6.42
C SER A 85 5.81 -3.83 6.46
N SER A 86 6.21 -4.41 7.59
CA SER A 86 6.07 -5.84 7.88
C SER A 86 4.71 -6.20 8.48
N ASP A 87 3.87 -5.20 8.75
CA ASP A 87 2.56 -5.37 9.41
C ASP A 87 2.69 -5.94 10.83
N ASP A 88 2.27 -7.19 11.05
CA ASP A 88 2.37 -7.92 12.33
C ASP A 88 3.41 -9.08 12.27
N PRO A 89 4.73 -8.80 12.38
CA PRO A 89 5.81 -9.79 12.32
C PRO A 89 5.63 -11.03 13.19
N LEU A 90 5.06 -10.87 14.39
CA LEU A 90 4.88 -11.97 15.33
C LEU A 90 3.82 -12.97 14.87
N PHE A 91 2.75 -12.49 14.24
CA PHE A 91 1.65 -13.33 13.78
C PHE A 91 1.90 -13.87 12.37
N LEU A 92 2.54 -13.07 11.52
CA LEU A 92 2.72 -13.39 10.10
C LEU A 92 4.08 -14.04 9.80
N GLY A 93 5.01 -14.05 10.77
CA GLY A 93 6.39 -14.48 10.52
C GLY A 93 7.12 -13.60 9.51
N SER A 94 6.61 -12.39 9.23
CA SER A 94 7.20 -11.42 8.32
C SER A 94 8.37 -10.69 8.99
N ASN A 95 9.23 -10.09 8.17
CA ASN A 95 10.37 -9.30 8.63
C ASN A 95 10.62 -8.19 7.61
N ILE A 96 10.79 -6.95 8.08
CA ILE A 96 11.03 -5.79 7.22
C ILE A 96 12.23 -5.99 6.27
N THR A 97 13.31 -6.64 6.72
CA THR A 97 14.47 -6.95 5.87
C THR A 97 14.26 -8.11 4.90
N ALA A 98 13.18 -8.86 5.09
CA ALA A 98 12.74 -9.94 4.21
C ALA A 98 11.65 -9.51 3.23
N GLU A 99 11.08 -8.30 3.38
CA GLU A 99 9.98 -7.85 2.53
C GLU A 99 10.38 -7.87 1.03
N PRO A 100 9.58 -8.53 0.18
CA PRO A 100 9.86 -8.65 -1.25
C PRO A 100 10.00 -7.30 -1.95
N ALA A 101 9.20 -6.30 -1.54
CA ALA A 101 9.29 -4.96 -2.11
C ALA A 101 10.65 -4.30 -1.81
N ILE A 102 11.20 -4.49 -0.62
CA ILE A 102 12.54 -4.03 -0.28
C ILE A 102 13.58 -4.81 -1.09
N ARG A 103 13.49 -6.14 -1.15
CA ARG A 103 14.52 -6.96 -1.82
C ARG A 103 14.54 -6.87 -3.34
N ARG A 104 13.38 -6.66 -3.97
CA ARG A 104 13.21 -6.88 -5.41
C ARG A 104 12.71 -5.63 -6.15
N TRP A 105 11.93 -4.75 -5.51
CA TRP A 105 11.15 -3.73 -6.25
C TRP A 105 11.56 -2.28 -5.96
N LEU A 106 12.07 -2.00 -4.75
CA LEU A 106 12.45 -0.67 -4.29
C LEU A 106 13.97 -0.47 -4.10
N VAL A 107 14.77 -1.55 -4.03
CA VAL A 107 16.26 -1.45 -3.98
C VAL A 107 16.89 -0.97 -5.30
N LEU A 108 16.11 -0.75 -6.37
CA LEU A 108 16.61 -0.19 -7.64
C LEU A 108 16.34 1.31 -7.84
N CYS A 109 15.77 2.03 -6.87
CA CYS A 109 15.61 3.48 -6.97
C CYS A 109 16.78 4.21 -6.31
N SER A 110 17.92 4.27 -7.02
CA SER A 110 18.95 5.25 -6.70
C SER A 110 18.40 6.66 -6.94
N VAL A 111 18.72 7.55 -6.02
CA VAL A 111 18.64 9.01 -6.14
C VAL A 111 18.86 9.47 -7.59
N SER A 112 17.91 10.21 -8.14
CA SER A 112 18.07 11.05 -9.31
C SER A 112 17.34 12.35 -9.03
#